data_AF-A0A3B8X1B2-F1
#
_entry.id   AF-A0A3B8X1B2-F1
#
_cell.length_a   1.000
_cell.length_b   1.000
_cell.length_c   1.000
_cell.angle_alpha   90.00
_cell.angle_beta   90.00
_cell.angle_gamma   90.00
#
_symmetry.space_group_name_H-M   'P 1'
#
loop_
_entity.id
_entity.type
_entity.pdbx_description
1 polymer ?
#
loop_
_entity_poly.entity_id
_entity_poly.type
_entity_poly.pdbx_seq_one_letter_code
_entity_poly.pdbx_strand_id
1 'polypeptide(L)'
;RYIDYVCSWGPMIMGHAHPKVIEALNQAARRGTSFGAPTEAETQLATLLVEQLPSMDQVRLVNSGTEATMSAIRLARGYTGRDRIVKFEGC
;
A
#
# COMPACT_ATOMS: atom_id res chain seq x y z
N ARG A 1 -25.19 -19.18 -5.11
CA ARG A 1 -24.70 -18.28 -4.03
C ARG A 1 -23.58 -19.00 -3.32
N TYR A 2 -22.44 -18.34 -3.07
CA TYR A 2 -21.25 -18.95 -2.46
C TYR A 2 -20.83 -18.16 -1.22
N ILE A 3 -20.12 -18.83 -0.31
CA ILE A 3 -19.35 -18.18 0.74
C ILE A 3 -17.93 -18.04 0.20
N ASP A 4 -17.46 -16.81 0.07
CA ASP A 4 -16.11 -16.54 -0.43
C ASP A 4 -15.10 -16.58 0.71
N TYR A 5 -14.17 -17.54 0.64
CA TYR A 5 -13.04 -17.68 1.56
C TYR A 5 -11.73 -17.16 0.95
N VAL A 6 -11.72 -16.76 -0.32
CA VAL A 6 -10.52 -16.24 -1.02
C VAL A 6 -10.30 -14.77 -0.68
N CYS A 7 -11.37 -13.99 -0.56
CA CYS A 7 -11.32 -12.58 -0.14
C CYS A 7 -10.26 -11.76 -0.91
N SER A 8 -10.22 -11.95 -2.23
CA SER A 8 -9.26 -11.31 -3.14
C SER A 8 -7.78 -11.55 -2.78
N TRP A 9 -7.45 -12.71 -2.21
CA TRP A 9 -6.11 -13.06 -1.73
C TRP A 9 -5.63 -12.23 -0.53
N GLY A 10 -6.55 -11.63 0.25
CA GLY A 10 -6.22 -10.87 1.46
C GLY A 10 -6.77 -9.43 1.59
N PRO A 11 -6.71 -8.55 0.56
CA PRO A 11 -7.12 -7.14 0.69
C PRO A 11 -8.57 -6.93 1.11
N MET A 12 -9.47 -7.90 0.90
CA MET A 12 -10.87 -7.81 1.33
C MET A 12 -11.06 -8.21 2.79
N ILE A 13 -10.23 -7.70 3.70
CA ILE A 13 -10.26 -8.04 5.13
C ILE A 13 -11.58 -7.68 5.82
N MET A 14 -12.25 -6.62 5.34
CA MET A 14 -13.56 -6.17 5.83
C MET A 14 -14.74 -6.81 5.04
N GLY A 15 -14.45 -7.76 4.15
CA GLY A 15 -15.44 -8.37 3.25
C GLY A 15 -15.83 -7.49 2.05
N HIS A 16 -16.74 -8.02 1.24
CA HIS A 16 -17.22 -7.37 0.02
C HIS A 16 -18.11 -6.16 0.34
N ALA A 17 -17.81 -5.02 -0.28
CA ALA A 17 -18.60 -3.78 -0.21
C ALA A 17 -18.94 -3.31 1.22
N HIS A 18 -17.97 -3.37 2.14
CA HIS A 18 -18.16 -2.88 3.50
C HIS A 18 -18.68 -1.42 3.51
N PRO A 19 -19.81 -1.09 4.18
CA PRO A 19 -20.50 0.20 4.01
C PRO A 19 -19.62 1.43 4.23
N LYS A 20 -18.76 1.40 5.27
CA LYS A 20 -17.84 2.52 5.55
C LYS A 20 -16.77 2.71 4.47
N VAL A 21 -16.33 1.64 3.83
CA VAL A 21 -15.31 1.70 2.76
C VAL A 21 -15.94 2.28 1.49
N ILE A 22 -17.13 1.80 1.13
CA ILE A 22 -17.88 2.31 -0.03
C ILE A 22 -18.21 3.80 0.13
N GLU A 23 -18.64 4.21 1.33
CA GLU A 23 -18.93 5.63 1.59
C GLU A 23 -17.68 6.50 1.45
N ALA A 24 -16.55 6.09 2.05
CA ALA A 24 -15.28 6.80 1.92
C ALA A 24 -14.80 6.90 0.46
N LEU A 25 -14.94 5.82 -0.32
CA LEU A 25 -14.61 5.80 -1.75
C LEU A 25 -15.49 6.78 -2.55
N ASN A 26 -16.81 6.77 -2.31
CA ASN A 26 -17.74 7.68 -2.98
C ASN A 26 -17.42 9.15 -2.69
N GLN A 27 -17.12 9.48 -1.42
CA GLN A 27 -16.73 10.84 -1.03
C GLN A 27 -15.40 11.25 -1.67
N ALA A 28 -14.40 10.35 -1.68
CA ALA A 28 -13.12 10.61 -2.32
C ALA A 28 -13.27 10.83 -3.83
N ALA A 29 -13.99 9.96 -4.53
CA ALA A 29 -14.20 10.05 -5.97
C ALA A 29 -14.88 11.37 -6.40
N ARG A 30 -15.83 11.88 -5.60
CA ARG A 30 -16.49 13.18 -5.87
C ARG A 30 -15.55 14.38 -5.79
N ARG A 31 -14.43 14.28 -5.06
CA ARG A 31 -13.43 15.34 -4.97
C ARG A 31 -12.43 15.32 -6.13
N GLY A 32 -12.38 14.23 -6.90
CA GLY A 32 -11.39 13.96 -7.94
C GLY A 32 -10.36 12.91 -7.51
N THR A 33 -9.78 12.20 -8.49
CA THR A 33 -8.93 11.01 -8.23
C THR A 33 -7.46 11.20 -8.61
N SER A 34 -7.12 12.21 -9.42
CA SER A 34 -5.74 12.49 -9.82
C SER A 34 -5.59 13.97 -10.12
N PHE A 35 -4.67 14.63 -9.42
CA PHE A 35 -4.44 16.07 -9.54
C PHE A 35 -3.04 16.40 -10.09
N GLY A 36 -2.16 15.41 -10.23
CA GLY A 36 -0.75 15.63 -10.57
C GLY A 36 0.01 16.50 -9.56
N ALA A 37 -0.56 16.70 -8.38
CA ALA A 37 -0.04 17.55 -7.32
C ALA A 37 -0.27 16.89 -5.95
N PRO A 38 0.57 17.20 -4.95
CA PRO A 38 0.40 16.70 -3.59
C PRO A 38 -0.96 17.06 -2.98
N THR A 39 -1.47 16.19 -2.13
CA THR A 39 -2.72 16.45 -1.38
C THR A 39 -2.53 16.14 0.10
N GLU A 40 -3.40 16.66 0.96
CA GLU A 40 -3.34 16.34 2.39
C GLU A 40 -3.62 14.84 2.66
N ALA A 41 -4.41 14.19 1.81
CA ALA A 41 -4.83 12.80 1.99
C ALA A 41 -3.65 11.82 1.97
N GLU A 42 -2.65 12.02 1.11
CA GLU A 42 -1.45 11.18 1.09
C GLU A 42 -0.59 11.37 2.34
N THR A 43 -0.48 12.59 2.87
CA THR A 43 0.24 12.88 4.11
C THR A 43 -0.47 12.23 5.31
N GLN A 44 -1.79 12.36 5.41
CA GLN A 44 -2.58 11.71 6.46
C GLN A 44 -2.41 10.18 6.44
N LEU A 45 -2.44 9.58 5.24
CA LEU A 45 -2.18 8.14 5.08
C LEU A 45 -0.75 7.77 5.48
N ALA A 46 0.25 8.56 5.09
CA ALA A 46 1.65 8.33 5.44
C ALA A 46 1.88 8.41 6.96
N THR A 47 1.31 9.42 7.63
CA THR A 47 1.38 9.56 9.08
C THR A 47 0.76 8.35 9.78
N LEU A 48 -0.43 7.93 9.36
CA LEU A 48 -1.08 6.75 9.92
C LEU A 48 -0.19 5.49 9.79
N LEU A 49 0.46 5.29 8.65
CA LEU A 49 1.33 4.14 8.44
C LEU A 49 2.56 4.15 9.37
N VAL A 50 3.20 5.31 9.55
CA VAL A 50 4.35 5.49 10.45
C VAL A 50 3.94 5.26 11.91
N GLU A 51 2.78 5.76 12.33
CA GLU A 51 2.25 5.55 13.68
C GLU A 51 1.94 4.07 13.97
N GLN A 52 1.43 3.34 12.98
CA GLN A 52 1.07 1.92 13.13
C GLN A 52 2.27 0.96 13.01
N LEU A 53 3.37 1.39 12.38
CA LEU A 53 4.59 0.58 12.19
C LEU A 53 5.82 1.34 12.72
N PRO A 54 6.11 1.26 14.03
CA PRO A 54 7.15 2.08 14.68
C PRO A 54 8.58 1.88 14.16
N SER A 55 8.85 0.84 13.38
CA SER A 55 10.14 0.61 12.73
C SER A 55 10.33 1.39 11.41
N MET A 56 9.33 2.17 10.99
CA MET A 56 9.33 2.90 9.74
C MET A 56 9.23 4.40 10.00
N ASP A 57 10.32 5.14 9.78
CA ASP A 57 10.33 6.60 9.97
C ASP A 57 9.75 7.37 8.77
N GLN A 58 9.83 6.80 7.57
CA GLN A 58 9.39 7.40 6.31
C GLN A 58 8.77 6.36 5.40
N VAL A 59 7.78 6.78 4.60
CA VAL A 59 7.10 5.91 3.63
C VAL A 59 6.99 6.59 2.27
N ARG A 60 7.08 5.78 1.22
CA ARG A 60 6.75 6.18 -0.15
C ARG A 60 5.64 5.28 -0.68
N LEU A 61 4.53 5.87 -1.09
CA LEU A 61 3.39 5.15 -1.65
C LEU A 61 3.65 4.73 -3.10
N VAL A 62 3.14 3.55 -3.47
CA VAL A 62 3.22 2.94 -4.81
C VAL A 62 1.91 2.19 -5.10
N ASN A 63 1.70 1.74 -6.33
CA ASN A 63 0.41 1.18 -6.75
C ASN A 63 0.28 -0.33 -6.52
N SER A 64 1.38 -1.03 -6.25
CA SER A 64 1.34 -2.49 -6.04
C SER A 64 2.45 -2.99 -5.11
N GLY A 65 2.26 -4.19 -4.56
CA GLY A 65 3.29 -4.89 -3.80
C GLY A 65 4.53 -5.24 -4.62
N THR A 66 4.36 -5.51 -5.92
CA THR A 66 5.48 -5.74 -6.85
C THR A 66 6.35 -4.49 -6.97
N GLU A 67 5.74 -3.31 -7.18
CA GLU A 67 6.46 -2.04 -7.22
C GLU A 67 7.15 -1.71 -5.89
N ALA A 68 6.47 -1.98 -4.76
CA ALA A 68 7.05 -1.77 -3.43
C ALA A 68 8.32 -2.60 -3.25
N THR A 69 8.25 -3.90 -3.56
CA THR A 69 9.38 -4.82 -3.42
C THR A 69 10.52 -4.47 -4.38
N MET A 70 10.22 -4.16 -5.64
CA MET A 70 11.23 -3.73 -6.61
C MET A 70 11.91 -2.43 -6.17
N SER A 71 11.16 -1.47 -5.61
CA SER A 71 11.69 -0.20 -5.12
C SER A 71 12.58 -0.40 -3.90
N ALA A 72 12.17 -1.26 -2.96
CA ALA A 72 12.96 -1.60 -1.78
C ALA A 72 14.31 -2.24 -2.16
N ILE A 73 14.31 -3.18 -3.11
CA ILE A 73 15.54 -3.80 -3.61
C ILE A 73 16.46 -2.76 -4.26
N ARG A 74 15.91 -1.88 -5.10
CA ARG A 74 16.70 -0.78 -5.73
C ARG A 74 17.29 0.16 -4.68
N LEU A 75 16.51 0.52 -3.66
CA LEU A 75 16.98 1.36 -2.55
C LEU A 75 18.11 0.67 -1.78
N ALA A 76 17.96 -0.61 -1.43
CA ALA A 76 18.97 -1.37 -0.70
C ALA A 76 20.29 -1.46 -1.49
N ARG A 77 20.22 -1.70 -2.80
CA ARG A 77 21.41 -1.69 -3.68
C ARG A 77 22.04 -0.31 -3.77
N GLY A 78 21.24 0.73 -3.99
CA GLY A 78 21.71 2.12 -4.08
C GLY A 78 22.38 2.61 -2.79
N TYR A 79 21.85 2.23 -1.64
CA TYR A 79 22.40 2.58 -0.33
C TYR A 79 23.69 1.80 0.00
N THR A 80 23.72 0.48 -0.30
CA THR A 80 24.83 -0.39 0.12
C THR A 80 25.94 -0.57 -0.91
N GLY A 81 25.67 -0.29 -2.19
CA GLY A 81 26.56 -0.60 -3.31
C GLY A 81 26.72 -2.11 -3.60
N ARG A 82 25.89 -2.97 -3.01
CA ARG A 82 25.98 -4.44 -3.15
C ARG A 82 24.98 -4.96 -4.16
N ASP A 83 25.38 -5.93 -4.97
CA ASP A 83 24.52 -6.51 -6.01
C ASP A 83 23.64 -7.67 -5.52
N ARG A 84 24.16 -8.47 -4.59
CA ARG A 84 23.53 -9.72 -4.14
C ARG A 84 22.36 -9.45 -3.18
N ILE A 85 21.27 -10.19 -3.39
CA ILE A 85 20.08 -10.22 -2.54
C ILE A 85 19.86 -11.66 -2.09
N VAL A 86 19.54 -11.85 -0.81
CA VAL A 86 19.14 -13.17 -0.28
C VAL A 86 17.63 -13.31 -0.43
N LYS A 87 17.20 -14.41 -1.06
CA LYS A 87 15.79 -14.77 -1.23
C LYS A 87 15.62 -16.22 -0.78
N PHE A 88 14.49 -16.52 -0.14
CA PHE A 88 14.12 -17.88 0.23
C PHE A 88 13.21 -18.51 -0.85
N GLU A 89 13.17 -19.84 -0.90
CA GLU A 89 12.23 -20.55 -1.77
C GLU A 89 10.82 -20.47 -1.18
N GLY A 90 9.80 -20.29 -2.03
CA GLY A 90 8.39 -20.19 -1.62
C GLY A 90 7.89 -18.77 -1.29
N CYS A 91 8.75 -17.74 -1.41
CA CYS A 91 8.36 -16.33 -1.34
C CYS A 91 8.50 -15.60 -2.68
#